data_AF-A0A7D8BES2-F1
#
_entry.id   AF-A0A7D8BES2-F1
#
_cell.length_a   1.000
_cell.length_b   1.000
_cell.length_c   1.000
_cell.angle_alpha   90.00
_cell.angle_beta   90.00
_cell.angle_gamma   90.00
#
_symmetry.space_group_name_H-M   'P 1'
#
loop_
_entity.id
_entity.type
_entity.pdbx_description
1 polymer ?
#
loop_
_entity_poly.entity_id
_entity_poly.type
_entity_poly.pdbx_seq_one_letter_code
_entity_poly.pdbx_strand_id
1 'polypeptide(L)'
;MRFHFDPEKSKRLRANLERGIGFEEVQALFESEHITDRRSDDPEQFRAIGWVDGTLYSVIYEVRHDKEGDFYHLVTLWKATKEERRAYAENIH
;
A
#
# COMPACT_ATOMS: atom_id res chain seq x y z
N MET A 1 1.97 13.00 -4.04
CA MET A 1 2.87 12.07 -3.32
C MET A 1 3.79 11.43 -4.36
N ARG A 2 5.08 11.22 -4.07
CA ARG A 2 6.00 10.50 -4.98
C ARG A 2 6.11 9.03 -4.55
N PHE A 3 6.12 8.12 -5.50
CA PHE A 3 6.17 6.67 -5.25
C PHE A 3 7.32 6.03 -5.99
N HIS A 4 8.09 5.19 -5.28
CA HIS A 4 9.13 4.35 -5.87
C HIS A 4 8.86 2.88 -5.53
N PHE A 5 9.14 1.99 -6.46
CA PHE A 5 9.05 0.56 -6.26
C PHE A 5 9.87 -0.17 -7.33
N ASP A 6 10.11 -1.45 -7.12
CA ASP A 6 10.70 -2.33 -8.11
C ASP A 6 9.66 -2.69 -9.19
N PRO A 7 9.85 -2.30 -10.47
CA PRO A 7 8.91 -2.62 -11.54
C PRO A 7 8.74 -4.12 -11.81
N GLU A 8 9.80 -4.91 -11.65
CA GLU A 8 9.72 -6.37 -11.84
C GLU A 8 8.93 -7.02 -10.70
N LYS A 9 9.09 -6.50 -9.48
CA LYS A 9 8.22 -6.89 -8.36
C LYS A 9 6.77 -6.52 -8.64
N SER A 10 6.50 -5.33 -9.17
CA SER A 10 5.15 -4.91 -9.54
C SER A 10 4.50 -5.89 -10.54
N LYS A 11 5.21 -6.22 -11.62
CA LYS A 11 4.75 -7.19 -12.63
C LYS A 11 4.42 -8.55 -12.02
N ARG A 12 5.27 -9.05 -11.12
CA ARG A 12 5.04 -10.31 -10.41
C ARG A 12 3.81 -10.28 -9.51
N LEU A 13 3.55 -9.15 -8.85
CA LEU A 13 2.35 -8.99 -8.01
C LEU A 13 1.09 -8.97 -8.85
N ARG A 14 1.11 -8.27 -9.99
CA ARG A 14 0.00 -8.24 -10.95
C ARG A 14 -0.29 -9.62 -11.52
N ALA A 15 0.74 -10.40 -11.84
CA ALA A 15 0.60 -11.76 -12.35
C ALA A 15 0.10 -12.78 -11.30
N ASN A 16 0.17 -12.45 -10.01
CA ASN A 16 -0.35 -13.30 -8.95
C ASN A 16 -1.87 -13.12 -8.80
N LEU A 17 -2.65 -14.16 -9.09
CA LEU A 17 -4.13 -14.12 -9.08
C LEU A 17 -4.74 -13.74 -7.71
N GLU A 18 -4.06 -14.04 -6.61
CA GLU A 18 -4.55 -13.67 -5.26
C GLU A 18 -4.45 -12.16 -5.04
N ARG A 19 -3.45 -11.50 -5.64
CA ARG A 19 -3.21 -10.06 -5.53
C ARG A 19 -3.91 -9.30 -6.64
N GLY A 20 -3.67 -9.68 -7.89
CA GLY A 20 -4.38 -9.23 -9.08
C GLY A 20 -4.05 -7.82 -9.58
N ILE A 21 -3.20 -7.07 -8.86
CA ILE A 21 -2.76 -5.72 -9.23
C ILE A 21 -1.27 -5.53 -8.93
N GLY A 22 -0.67 -4.52 -9.56
CA GLY A 22 0.69 -4.07 -9.29
C GLY A 22 0.72 -2.83 -8.38
N PHE A 23 1.93 -2.29 -8.22
CA PHE A 23 2.17 -1.07 -7.47
C PHE A 23 1.70 0.19 -8.19
N GLU A 24 1.55 0.16 -9.52
CA GLU A 24 0.99 1.26 -10.28
C GLU A 24 -0.47 1.51 -9.90
N GLU A 25 -1.30 0.46 -9.90
CA GLU A 25 -2.72 0.56 -9.59
C GLU A 25 -2.96 0.88 -8.12
N VAL A 26 -2.16 0.30 -7.21
CA VAL A 26 -2.36 0.47 -5.78
C VAL A 26 -2.04 1.87 -5.27
N GLN A 27 -1.40 2.72 -6.08
CA GLN A 27 -1.17 4.12 -5.73
C GLN A 27 -2.48 4.89 -5.54
N ALA A 28 -3.54 4.52 -6.27
CA ALA A 28 -4.88 5.12 -6.13
C ALA A 28 -5.44 5.01 -4.70
N LEU A 29 -4.96 4.03 -3.91
CA LEU A 29 -5.29 3.90 -2.49
C LEU A 29 -5.03 5.20 -1.73
N PHE A 30 -3.90 5.86 -2.00
CA PHE A 30 -3.47 7.07 -1.30
C PHE A 30 -4.21 8.33 -1.79
N GLU A 31 -4.97 8.25 -2.86
CA GLU A 31 -5.80 9.34 -3.38
C GLU A 31 -7.22 9.32 -2.79
N SER A 32 -7.57 8.26 -2.07
CA SER A 32 -8.87 8.05 -1.44
C SER A 32 -8.75 7.88 0.08
N GLU A 33 -9.89 7.76 0.76
CA GLU A 33 -9.93 7.49 2.20
C GLU A 33 -9.24 6.16 2.53
N HIS A 34 -8.18 6.25 3.32
CA HIS A 34 -7.39 5.13 3.79
C HIS A 34 -7.03 5.30 5.26
N ILE A 35 -6.87 4.19 5.96
CA ILE A 35 -6.24 4.18 7.27
C ILE A 35 -4.77 3.82 7.11
N THR A 36 -3.94 4.36 8.01
CA THR A 36 -2.51 4.06 8.06
C THR A 36 -2.13 3.66 9.47
N ASP A 37 -1.42 2.54 9.59
CA ASP A 37 -0.82 2.08 10.85
C ASP A 37 0.69 1.88 10.71
N ARG A 38 1.43 2.11 11.81
CA ARG A 38 2.87 1.85 11.86
C ARG A 38 3.09 0.36 12.13
N ARG A 39 3.82 -0.32 11.24
CA ARG A 39 4.07 -1.76 11.30
C ARG A 39 5.42 -2.10 11.96
N SER A 40 6.45 -1.33 11.67
CA SER A 40 7.81 -1.51 12.21
C SER A 40 8.50 -0.17 12.31
N ASP A 41 9.44 -0.04 13.25
CA ASP A 41 10.26 1.14 13.49
C ASP A 41 11.70 1.01 12.94
N ASP A 42 12.19 -0.21 12.69
CA ASP A 42 13.53 -0.46 12.11
C ASP A 42 13.55 -1.65 11.12
N PRO A 43 13.54 -1.40 9.80
CA PRO A 43 13.33 -0.10 9.16
C PRO A 43 11.88 0.36 9.34
N GLU A 44 11.68 1.68 9.36
CA GLU A 44 10.36 2.25 9.53
C GLU A 44 9.41 1.85 8.38
N GLN A 45 8.39 1.07 8.72
CA GLN A 45 7.39 0.56 7.78
C GLN A 45 6.01 0.94 8.25
N PHE A 46 5.20 1.35 7.28
CA PHE A 46 3.79 1.66 7.45
C PHE A 46 2.95 0.68 6.63
N ARG A 47 1.73 0.44 7.10
CA ARG A 47 0.68 -0.23 6.34
C ARG A 47 -0.43 0.77 6.07
N ALA A 48 -0.77 0.95 4.80
CA ALA A 48 -1.98 1.65 4.38
C ALA A 48 -3.05 0.63 3.97
N ILE A 49 -4.30 0.86 4.35
CA ILE A 49 -5.46 0.05 3.96
C ILE A 49 -6.51 0.98 3.34
N GLY A 50 -6.92 0.71 2.10
CA GLY A 50 -7.88 1.54 1.38
C GLY A 50 -8.39 0.90 0.09
N TRP A 51 -9.32 1.59 -0.56
CA TRP A 51 -10.01 1.07 -1.74
C TRP A 51 -9.24 1.32 -3.03
N VAL A 52 -9.23 0.32 -3.90
CA VAL A 52 -8.76 0.40 -5.29
C VAL A 52 -9.75 -0.37 -6.15
N ASP A 53 -10.40 0.29 -7.10
CA ASP A 53 -11.38 -0.30 -8.03
C ASP A 53 -12.41 -1.22 -7.36
N GLY A 54 -12.99 -0.78 -6.25
CA GLY A 54 -14.02 -1.54 -5.52
C GLY A 54 -13.52 -2.75 -4.74
N THR A 55 -12.20 -2.90 -4.58
CA THR A 55 -11.59 -3.90 -3.70
C THR A 55 -10.72 -3.21 -2.65
N LEU A 56 -10.84 -3.63 -1.38
CA LEU A 56 -9.97 -3.13 -0.32
C LEU A 56 -8.62 -3.83 -0.37
N TYR A 57 -7.55 -3.05 -0.39
CA TYR A 57 -6.16 -3.50 -0.44
C TYR A 57 -5.38 -2.99 0.78
N SER A 58 -4.37 -3.76 1.14
CA SER A 58 -3.37 -3.43 2.14
C SER A 58 -2.02 -3.29 1.45
N VAL A 59 -1.30 -2.22 1.71
CA VAL A 59 0.03 -1.93 1.14
C VAL A 59 1.01 -1.66 2.26
N ILE A 60 2.17 -2.30 2.20
CA ILE A 60 3.31 -1.92 3.03
C ILE A 60 4.19 -0.96 2.24
N TYR A 61 4.56 0.13 2.88
CA TYR A 61 5.48 1.11 2.33
C TYR A 61 6.42 1.65 3.40
N GLU A 62 7.52 2.22 2.94
CA GLU A 62 8.51 2.93 3.76
C GLU A 62 8.56 4.38 3.32
N VAL A 63 8.69 5.31 4.27
CA VAL A 63 8.97 6.72 3.94
C VAL A 63 10.48 6.87 3.82
N ARG A 64 10.95 7.22 2.62
CA ARG A 64 12.37 7.42 2.33
C ARG A 64 12.59 8.83 1.78
N HIS A 65 13.83 9.30 1.87
CA HIS A 65 14.21 10.64 1.43
C HIS A 65 15.29 10.58 0.34
N ASP A 66 15.15 11.40 -0.70
CA ASP A 66 16.15 11.65 -1.73
C ASP A 66 16.39 13.16 -1.92
N LYS A 67 17.19 13.53 -2.92
CA LYS A 67 17.53 14.93 -3.20
C LYS A 67 16.33 15.82 -3.55
N GLU A 68 15.21 15.22 -3.92
CA GLU A 68 13.96 15.90 -4.30
C GLU A 68 12.94 15.89 -3.14
N GLY A 69 13.25 15.25 -2.00
CA GLY A 69 12.40 15.21 -0.80
C GLY A 69 11.96 13.80 -0.41
N ASP A 70 10.83 13.72 0.30
CA ASP A 70 10.27 12.44 0.74
C ASP A 70 9.53 11.71 -0.38
N PHE A 71 9.57 10.38 -0.35
CA PHE A 71 8.83 9.50 -1.24
C PHE A 71 8.43 8.20 -0.52
N TYR A 72 7.36 7.58 -1.01
CA TYR A 72 6.90 6.29 -0.49
C TYR A 72 7.52 5.18 -1.31
N HIS A 73 8.32 4.33 -0.65
CA HIS A 73 8.84 3.11 -1.26
C HIS A 73 7.86 1.97 -1.04
N LEU A 74 7.13 1.54 -2.07
CA LEU A 74 6.14 0.47 -1.95
C LEU A 74 6.85 -0.89 -1.90
N VAL A 75 6.61 -1.63 -0.81
CA VAL A 75 7.30 -2.89 -0.51
C VAL A 75 6.47 -4.08 -0.97
N THR A 76 5.17 -4.12 -0.68
CA THR A 76 4.29 -5.25 -1.02
C THR A 76 2.82 -4.85 -0.85
N LEU A 77 1.90 -5.58 -1.50
CA LEU A 77 0.47 -5.36 -1.38
C LEU A 77 -0.32 -6.67 -1.36
N TRP A 78 -1.50 -6.70 -0.75
CA TRP A 78 -2.44 -7.83 -0.85
C TRP A 78 -3.88 -7.34 -0.72
N LYS A 79 -4.85 -8.15 -1.14
CA LYS A 79 -6.26 -7.88 -0.87
C LYS A 79 -6.48 -7.93 0.63
N ALA A 80 -7.08 -6.89 1.21
CA ALA A 80 -7.23 -6.77 2.65
C ALA A 80 -7.93 -8.01 3.24
N THR A 81 -7.36 -8.54 4.32
CA THR A 81 -7.94 -9.68 5.05
C THR A 81 -9.26 -9.27 5.73
N LYS A 82 -9.97 -10.24 6.33
CA LYS A 82 -11.20 -9.94 7.08
C LYS A 82 -10.94 -8.98 8.25
N GLU A 83 -9.82 -9.19 8.94
CA GLU A 83 -9.38 -8.38 10.08
C GLU A 83 -9.00 -6.97 9.62
N GLU A 84 -8.30 -6.85 8.49
CA GLU A 84 -7.92 -5.55 7.92
C GLU A 84 -9.12 -4.76 7.40
N ARG A 85 -10.10 -5.43 6.78
CA ARG A 85 -11.38 -4.81 6.39
C ARG A 85 -12.15 -4.29 7.60
N ARG A 86 -12.14 -5.05 8.70
CA ARG A 86 -12.75 -4.62 9.96
C ARG A 86 -12.00 -3.41 10.54
N ALA A 87 -10.68 -3.47 10.60
CA ALA A 87 -9.85 -2.36 11.06
C ALA A 87 -10.11 -1.08 10.24
N TYR A 88 -10.21 -1.19 8.91
CA TYR A 88 -10.61 -0.09 8.04
C TYR A 88 -11.98 0.46 8.44
N ALA A 89 -13.01 -0.39 8.53
CA ALA A 89 -14.37 0.06 8.86
C ALA A 89 -14.49 0.72 10.25
N GLU A 90 -13.66 0.30 11.22
CA GLU A 90 -13.67 0.84 12.59
C GLU A 90 -12.86 2.15 12.74
N ASN A 91 -11.89 2.41 11.85
CA ASN A 91 -10.94 3.52 11.97
C ASN A 91 -10.98 4.51 10.80
N ILE A 92 -11.82 4.26 9.79
CA ILE A 92 -12.10 5.24 8.73
C ILE A 92 -12.95 6.37 9.33
N HIS A 93 -12.52 7.61 9.12
CA HIS A 93 -13.11 8.82 9.72
C HIS A 93 -13.31 9.91 8.69
#